data_AF-X6LLB0-F1
#
_entry.id   AF-X6LLB0-F1
#
_cell.length_a   1.000
_cell.length_b   1.000
_cell.length_c   1.000
_cell.angle_alpha   90.00
_cell.angle_beta   90.00
_cell.angle_gamma   90.00
#
_symmetry.space_group_name_H-M   'P 1'
#
loop_
_entity.id
_entity.type
_entity.pdbx_description
1 polymer ?
#
loop_
_entity_poly.entity_id
_entity_poly.type
_entity_poly.pdbx_seq_one_letter_code
_entity_poly.pdbx_strand_id
1 'polypeptide(L)'
;MFSSYPGYLESLDDFYVMDSGLAMLQTTNGIPNATLYDLVTPYSLFAWQRVAIAYLIGEDWYSYVSRENSGTYNNQYMVINYGSFTPNEPLPDNMLWVVEQIPGLVAGQDMTNILRRGYFASYDKSGYPAMVEAMGVNNSYDLAPRARIFRRDANNVLTFEEYKSILRYNNYQVDPIENDSPMWAICSRGDLLKEGASPFGCYDSKASNYSMILNMQAEIINGPTYDDLPPFDWSDWPTIPHAGINTLMQYPWIL
;
A
#
# COMPACT_ATOMS: atom_id res chain seq x y z
N MET A 1 -5.17 -16.11 1.26
CA MET A 1 -3.98 -15.97 0.38
C MET A 1 -3.31 -14.63 0.66
N PHE A 2 -2.01 -14.49 0.36
CA PHE A 2 -1.29 -13.21 0.41
C PHE A 2 -0.06 -13.22 -0.50
N SER A 3 0.41 -12.05 -0.95
CA SER A 3 1.72 -11.90 -1.61
C SER A 3 2.82 -11.95 -0.55
N SER A 4 3.98 -12.56 -0.84
CA SER A 4 5.01 -12.80 0.19
C SER A 4 6.40 -13.01 -0.43
N TYR A 5 7.36 -13.36 0.42
CA TYR A 5 8.77 -13.58 0.11
C TYR A 5 9.25 -14.91 0.68
N PRO A 6 10.28 -15.54 0.09
CA PRO A 6 10.84 -16.79 0.61
C PRO A 6 11.25 -16.67 2.09
N GLY A 7 10.67 -17.52 2.94
CA GLY A 7 10.96 -17.59 4.37
C GLY A 7 10.13 -16.66 5.26
N TYR A 8 9.25 -15.84 4.68
CA TYR A 8 8.34 -14.98 5.43
C TYR A 8 7.06 -15.74 5.75
N LEU A 9 6.56 -15.59 6.97
CA LEU A 9 5.27 -16.16 7.43
C LEU A 9 4.16 -15.10 7.38
N GLU A 10 4.43 -14.01 6.66
CA GLU A 10 3.63 -12.81 6.51
C GLU A 10 3.76 -12.25 5.09
N SER A 11 2.96 -11.24 4.75
CA SER A 11 2.99 -10.64 3.42
C SER A 11 4.14 -9.66 3.26
N LEU A 12 4.44 -8.90 4.31
CA LEU A 12 5.29 -7.71 4.32
C LEU A 12 4.69 -6.56 3.51
N ASP A 13 4.04 -6.78 2.36
CA ASP A 13 3.63 -5.72 1.45
C ASP A 13 2.69 -4.63 2.05
N ASP A 14 1.59 -4.90 2.77
CA ASP A 14 0.86 -6.17 2.96
C ASP A 14 -0.40 -6.24 2.05
N PHE A 15 -0.64 -7.41 1.44
CA PHE A 15 -1.89 -7.73 0.72
C PHE A 15 -2.42 -9.10 1.15
N TYR A 16 -3.60 -9.13 1.77
CA TYR A 16 -4.24 -10.36 2.24
C TYR A 16 -5.68 -10.47 1.74
N VAL A 17 -6.06 -11.67 1.32
CA VAL A 17 -7.45 -12.08 1.08
C VAL A 17 -7.75 -13.27 1.98
N MET A 18 -8.74 -13.13 2.85
CA MET A 18 -9.09 -14.09 3.89
C MET A 18 -10.33 -14.88 3.48
N ASP A 19 -10.40 -16.14 3.88
CA ASP A 19 -11.58 -17.00 3.69
C ASP A 19 -12.80 -16.54 4.49
N SER A 20 -12.57 -15.73 5.55
CA SER A 20 -13.61 -15.00 6.28
C SER A 20 -14.35 -13.95 5.44
N GLY A 21 -13.91 -13.66 4.21
CA GLY A 21 -14.44 -12.60 3.37
C GLY A 21 -13.87 -11.22 3.69
N LEU A 22 -12.82 -11.15 4.52
CA LEU A 22 -12.04 -9.94 4.73
C LEU A 22 -10.91 -9.83 3.69
N ALA A 23 -10.55 -8.61 3.34
CA ALA A 23 -9.27 -8.29 2.72
C ALA A 23 -8.52 -7.28 3.60
N MET A 24 -7.19 -7.34 3.60
CA MET A 24 -6.37 -6.36 4.29
C MET A 24 -5.26 -5.86 3.36
N LEU A 25 -5.14 -4.53 3.30
CA LEU A 25 -4.09 -3.82 2.59
C LEU A 25 -3.33 -2.95 3.58
N GLN A 26 -2.09 -2.59 3.26
CA GLN A 26 -1.31 -1.70 4.09
C GLN A 26 -0.38 -0.77 3.29
N THR A 27 -0.16 0.46 3.78
CA THR A 27 0.96 1.32 3.37
C THR A 27 1.66 1.92 4.60
N THR A 28 2.96 2.22 4.48
CA THR A 28 3.85 2.40 5.65
C THR A 28 3.97 3.87 5.97
N ASN A 29 3.63 4.25 7.19
CA ASN A 29 3.67 5.64 7.59
C ASN A 29 5.06 6.03 8.10
N GLY A 30 5.56 7.17 7.62
CA GLY A 30 6.74 7.80 8.21
C GLY A 30 6.40 8.39 9.58
N ILE A 31 7.27 8.17 10.58
CA ILE A 31 7.16 8.83 11.89
C ILE A 31 8.29 9.85 12.03
N PRO A 32 8.01 11.15 11.85
CA PRO A 32 9.03 12.18 11.94
C PRO A 32 9.44 12.48 13.38
N ASN A 33 8.59 12.17 14.37
CA ASN A 33 8.90 12.43 15.77
C ASN A 33 9.76 11.30 16.37
N ALA A 34 11.07 11.51 16.41
CA ALA A 34 12.02 10.52 16.90
C ALA A 34 11.84 10.16 18.39
N THR A 35 11.28 11.06 19.22
CA THR A 35 11.10 10.77 20.66
C THR A 35 10.06 9.68 20.93
N LEU A 36 9.17 9.40 19.97
CA LEU A 36 8.23 8.29 20.07
C LEU A 36 8.93 6.93 20.14
N TYR A 37 10.14 6.82 19.57
CA TYR A 37 10.89 5.56 19.62
C TYR A 37 11.38 5.19 21.02
N ASP A 38 11.38 6.12 21.99
CA ASP A 38 11.65 5.81 23.40
C ASP A 38 10.57 4.89 24.01
N LEU A 39 9.39 4.80 23.38
CA LEU A 39 8.30 3.91 23.79
C LEU A 39 8.45 2.48 23.26
N VAL A 40 9.39 2.24 22.33
CA VAL A 40 9.62 0.91 21.74
C VAL A 40 10.40 0.05 22.74
N THR A 41 9.84 -1.10 23.11
CA THR A 41 10.46 -2.02 24.07
C THR A 41 10.40 -3.48 23.56
N PRO A 42 11.31 -4.36 24.03
CA PRO A 42 11.27 -5.77 23.67
C PRO A 42 10.11 -6.55 24.32
N TYR A 43 9.36 -5.93 25.25
CA TYR A 43 8.18 -6.53 25.90
C TYR A 43 6.92 -6.17 25.12
N SER A 44 6.90 -6.55 23.84
CA SER A 44 5.81 -6.27 22.90
C SER A 44 5.81 -7.33 21.78
N LEU A 45 4.79 -7.32 20.92
CA LEU A 45 4.73 -8.19 19.73
C LEU A 45 5.08 -7.40 18.47
N PHE A 46 5.95 -7.98 17.64
CA PHE A 46 6.29 -7.39 16.34
C PHE A 46 5.04 -7.28 15.45
N ALA A 47 5.05 -6.33 14.53
CA ALA A 47 3.91 -6.10 13.64
C ALA A 47 3.47 -7.36 12.90
N TRP A 48 4.41 -8.13 12.32
CA TRP A 48 4.08 -9.36 11.60
C TRP A 48 3.35 -10.39 12.48
N GLN A 49 3.69 -10.48 13.78
CA GLN A 49 3.02 -11.38 14.72
C GLN A 49 1.60 -10.93 14.99
N ARG A 50 1.41 -9.63 15.24
CA ARG A 50 0.09 -9.05 15.53
C ARG A 50 -0.83 -9.13 14.31
N VAL A 51 -0.31 -8.82 13.13
CA VAL A 51 -1.03 -8.95 11.85
C VAL A 51 -1.43 -10.41 11.60
N ALA A 52 -0.51 -11.36 11.79
CA ALA A 52 -0.82 -12.78 11.61
C ALA A 52 -1.89 -13.27 12.60
N ILE A 53 -1.83 -12.86 13.87
CA ILE A 53 -2.86 -13.21 14.87
C ILE A 53 -4.21 -12.60 14.51
N ALA A 54 -4.26 -11.31 14.15
CA ALA A 54 -5.49 -10.63 13.79
C ALA A 54 -6.11 -11.23 12.51
N TYR A 55 -5.28 -11.63 11.54
CA TYR A 55 -5.69 -12.38 10.35
C TYR A 55 -6.33 -13.74 10.71
N LEU A 56 -5.70 -14.52 11.59
CA LEU A 56 -6.18 -15.86 11.95
C LEU A 56 -7.53 -15.86 12.68
N ILE A 57 -7.82 -14.79 13.42
CA ILE A 57 -9.07 -14.69 14.19
C ILE A 57 -10.22 -14.22 13.30
N GLY A 58 -9.96 -13.35 12.32
CA GLY A 58 -10.92 -12.96 11.28
C GLY A 58 -12.09 -12.09 11.74
N GLU A 59 -12.24 -11.83 13.04
CA GLU A 59 -13.20 -10.90 13.64
C GLU A 59 -12.49 -9.86 14.51
N ASP A 60 -13.10 -8.66 14.65
CA ASP A 60 -12.59 -7.57 15.50
C ASP A 60 -11.09 -7.29 15.31
N TRP A 61 -10.66 -7.20 14.04
CA TRP A 61 -9.26 -7.09 13.65
C TRP A 61 -8.52 -5.96 14.37
N TYR A 62 -9.17 -4.81 14.54
CA TYR A 62 -8.64 -3.65 15.25
C TYR A 62 -8.26 -3.95 16.71
N SER A 63 -9.13 -4.63 17.46
CA SER A 63 -8.88 -4.99 18.86
C SER A 63 -7.67 -5.90 19.01
N TYR A 64 -7.51 -6.87 18.10
CA TYR A 64 -6.40 -7.81 18.15
C TYR A 64 -5.07 -7.18 17.73
N VAL A 65 -5.04 -6.43 16.63
CA VAL A 65 -3.80 -5.80 16.18
C VAL A 65 -3.29 -4.75 17.17
N SER A 66 -4.18 -4.13 17.94
CA SER A 66 -3.85 -3.07 18.91
C SER A 66 -3.16 -3.59 20.17
N ARG A 67 -3.30 -4.88 20.48
CA ARG A 67 -2.68 -5.49 21.66
C ARG A 67 -1.18 -5.64 21.47
N GLU A 68 -0.43 -5.40 22.54
CA GLU A 68 1.03 -5.56 22.55
C GLU A 68 1.74 -4.78 21.43
N ASN A 69 1.23 -3.58 21.09
CA ASN A 69 1.80 -2.71 20.06
C ASN A 69 3.29 -2.45 20.33
N SER A 70 4.14 -2.88 19.42
CA SER A 70 5.59 -2.68 19.50
C SER A 70 6.06 -1.30 19.05
N GLY A 71 5.23 -0.52 18.34
CA GLY A 71 5.70 0.70 17.68
C GLY A 71 6.72 0.44 16.58
N THR A 72 6.74 -0.78 16.03
CA THR A 72 7.59 -1.18 14.90
C THR A 72 6.71 -1.49 13.71
N TYR A 73 7.24 -1.24 12.50
CA TYR A 73 6.51 -1.29 11.24
C TYR A 73 5.16 -0.53 11.32
N ASN A 74 5.27 0.80 11.37
CA ASN A 74 4.16 1.69 11.72
C ASN A 74 3.36 2.05 10.47
N ASN A 75 2.13 1.59 10.43
CA ASN A 75 1.42 1.35 9.19
C ASN A 75 0.00 1.91 9.25
N GLN A 76 -0.57 2.19 8.08
CA GLN A 76 -2.01 2.34 7.88
C GLN A 76 -2.55 1.05 7.26
N TYR A 77 -3.34 0.31 8.02
CA TYR A 77 -4.04 -0.89 7.58
C TYR A 77 -5.45 -0.55 7.15
N MET A 78 -5.86 -1.08 6.00
CA MET A 78 -7.22 -0.97 5.47
C MET A 78 -7.83 -2.37 5.48
N VAL A 79 -8.77 -2.60 6.38
CA VAL A 79 -9.49 -3.87 6.54
C VAL A 79 -10.87 -3.74 5.91
N ILE A 80 -11.10 -4.50 4.85
CA ILE A 80 -12.30 -4.41 4.01
C ILE A 80 -13.13 -5.67 4.21
N ASN A 81 -14.39 -5.52 4.61
CA ASN A 81 -15.32 -6.62 4.79
C ASN A 81 -16.16 -6.86 3.52
N TYR A 82 -15.60 -7.62 2.58
CA TYR A 82 -16.32 -8.02 1.37
C TYR A 82 -17.50 -8.96 1.65
N GLY A 83 -17.48 -9.71 2.75
CA GLY A 83 -18.63 -10.54 3.17
C GLY A 83 -19.91 -9.74 3.46
N SER A 84 -19.78 -8.44 3.75
CA SER A 84 -20.91 -7.52 3.92
C SER A 84 -21.34 -6.80 2.64
N PHE A 85 -20.57 -6.90 1.56
CA PHE A 85 -20.82 -6.16 0.34
C PHE A 85 -21.91 -6.82 -0.51
N THR A 86 -22.91 -6.05 -0.90
CA THR A 86 -23.94 -6.47 -1.87
C THR A 86 -23.88 -5.55 -3.10
N PRO A 87 -23.61 -6.09 -4.31
CA PRO A 87 -23.58 -5.28 -5.52
C PRO A 87 -24.87 -4.51 -5.76
N ASN A 88 -24.75 -3.26 -6.19
CA ASN A 88 -25.84 -2.31 -6.47
C ASN A 88 -26.64 -1.84 -5.23
N GLU A 89 -26.20 -2.17 -4.02
CA GLU A 89 -26.76 -1.65 -2.78
C GLU A 89 -25.81 -0.61 -2.15
N PRO A 90 -26.32 0.30 -1.28
CA PRO A 90 -25.47 1.17 -0.50
C PRO A 90 -24.47 0.37 0.34
N LEU A 91 -23.21 0.82 0.39
CA LEU A 91 -22.19 0.18 1.24
C LEU A 91 -22.64 0.22 2.70
N PRO A 92 -22.69 -0.91 3.43
CA PRO A 92 -23.09 -0.92 4.84
C PRO A 92 -21.97 -0.35 5.73
N ASP A 93 -22.33 0.23 6.88
CA ASP A 93 -21.33 0.66 7.87
C ASP A 93 -20.43 -0.51 8.28
N ASN A 94 -19.20 -0.21 8.71
CA ASN A 94 -18.13 -1.16 9.02
C ASN A 94 -17.63 -1.99 7.82
N MET A 95 -17.92 -1.57 6.59
CA MET A 95 -17.34 -2.22 5.41
C MET A 95 -15.84 -1.92 5.26
N LEU A 96 -15.39 -0.71 5.61
CA LEU A 96 -13.97 -0.34 5.62
C LEU A 96 -13.56 0.18 6.99
N TRP A 97 -12.68 -0.54 7.66
CA TRP A 97 -11.97 -0.05 8.84
C TRP A 97 -10.55 0.36 8.46
N VAL A 98 -10.14 1.54 8.89
CA VAL A 98 -8.76 2.02 8.74
C VAL A 98 -8.14 2.09 10.12
N VAL A 99 -6.98 1.46 10.26
CA VAL A 99 -6.23 1.38 11.52
C VAL A 99 -4.84 1.93 11.29
N GLU A 100 -4.45 2.92 12.07
CA GLU A 100 -3.09 3.47 12.05
C GLU A 100 -2.36 3.19 13.36
N GLN A 101 -1.08 2.87 13.24
CA GLN A 101 -0.21 2.59 14.38
C GLN A 101 1.01 3.51 14.37
N ILE A 102 1.39 3.97 15.56
CA ILE A 102 2.69 4.54 15.90
C ILE A 102 3.15 3.96 17.26
N PRO A 103 4.39 4.19 17.73
CA PRO A 103 4.78 3.84 19.10
C PRO A 103 3.83 4.44 20.13
N GLY A 104 3.30 3.60 21.01
CA GLY A 104 2.41 4.00 22.11
C GLY A 104 0.96 4.28 21.73
N LEU A 105 0.58 4.26 20.45
CA LEU A 105 -0.79 4.53 20.01
C LEU A 105 -1.19 3.68 18.80
N VAL A 106 -2.36 3.07 18.90
CA VAL A 106 -3.09 2.50 17.77
C VAL A 106 -4.47 3.14 17.74
N ALA A 107 -4.88 3.65 16.58
CA ALA A 107 -6.17 4.26 16.39
C ALA A 107 -6.88 3.57 15.21
N GLY A 108 -8.18 3.32 15.36
CA GLY A 108 -8.99 2.67 14.33
C GLY A 108 -10.33 3.37 14.17
N GLN A 109 -10.80 3.50 12.94
CA GLN A 109 -12.10 4.11 12.64
C GLN A 109 -12.76 3.43 11.42
N ASP A 110 -14.08 3.33 11.47
CA ASP A 110 -14.90 3.01 10.30
C ASP A 110 -14.87 4.19 9.30
N MET A 111 -14.25 3.95 8.15
CA MET A 111 -14.08 4.90 7.05
C MET A 111 -15.01 4.63 5.87
N THR A 112 -16.04 3.79 6.06
CA THR A 112 -17.04 3.48 5.02
C THR A 112 -17.69 4.76 4.46
N ASN A 113 -17.93 5.78 5.29
CA ASN A 113 -18.48 7.06 4.85
C ASN A 113 -17.61 7.79 3.80
N ILE A 114 -16.30 7.59 3.85
CA ILE A 114 -15.38 8.11 2.83
C ILE A 114 -15.43 7.21 1.60
N LEU A 115 -15.37 5.89 1.78
CA LEU A 115 -15.44 4.92 0.68
C LEU A 115 -16.69 5.08 -0.19
N ARG A 116 -17.85 5.38 0.42
CA ARG A 116 -19.12 5.69 -0.29
C ARG A 116 -19.01 6.83 -1.29
N ARG A 117 -17.99 7.69 -1.19
CA ARG A 117 -17.77 8.83 -2.11
C ARG A 117 -16.98 8.44 -3.37
N GLY A 118 -16.52 7.20 -3.47
CA GLY A 118 -15.91 6.64 -4.67
C GLY A 118 -14.69 5.78 -4.38
N TYR A 119 -13.79 6.24 -3.51
CA TYR A 119 -12.55 5.53 -3.22
C TYR A 119 -12.01 5.84 -1.83
N PHE A 120 -11.10 4.99 -1.36
CA PHE A 120 -10.17 5.27 -0.27
C PHE A 120 -8.76 5.03 -0.81
N ALA A 121 -7.83 5.95 -0.57
CA ALA A 121 -6.44 5.82 -1.02
C ALA A 121 -5.48 5.96 0.16
N SER A 122 -4.39 5.21 0.09
CA SER A 122 -3.31 5.19 1.07
C SER A 122 -1.97 5.35 0.35
N TYR A 123 -1.06 6.16 0.90
CA TYR A 123 0.15 6.62 0.20
C TYR A 123 1.24 7.09 1.17
N ASP A 124 1.44 6.36 2.27
CA ASP A 124 2.55 6.52 3.23
C ASP A 124 2.53 7.85 4.01
N LYS A 125 1.35 8.43 4.25
CA LYS A 125 1.18 9.70 4.99
C LYS A 125 0.09 9.55 6.06
N SER A 126 0.38 10.00 7.29
CA SER A 126 -0.61 10.15 8.38
C SER A 126 -0.93 11.61 8.73
N GLY A 127 -0.44 12.57 7.93
CA GLY A 127 -0.70 14.00 8.18
C GLY A 127 0.06 14.58 9.38
N TYR A 128 1.31 14.99 9.17
CA TYR A 128 2.15 15.61 10.21
C TYR A 128 2.41 17.10 9.88
N PRO A 129 1.78 18.06 10.58
CA PRO A 129 1.96 19.49 10.30
C PRO A 129 3.43 19.94 10.34
N ALA A 130 4.21 19.45 11.31
CA ALA A 130 5.63 19.78 11.44
C ALA A 130 6.47 19.29 10.22
N MET A 131 6.10 18.16 9.63
CA MET A 131 6.75 17.67 8.42
C MET A 131 6.44 18.55 7.21
N VAL A 132 5.21 19.06 7.13
CA VAL A 132 4.80 20.02 6.09
C VAL A 132 5.55 21.34 6.23
N GLU A 133 5.70 21.84 7.46
CA GLU A 133 6.47 23.05 7.76
C GLU A 133 7.95 22.88 7.37
N ALA A 134 8.55 21.74 7.69
CA ALA A 134 9.97 21.48 7.44
C ALA A 134 10.30 21.12 5.98
N MET A 135 9.45 20.35 5.30
CA MET A 135 9.75 19.74 4.00
C MET A 135 8.74 20.09 2.90
N GLY A 136 7.82 21.02 3.18
CA GLY A 136 6.88 21.56 2.20
C GLY A 136 5.61 20.72 1.99
N VAL A 137 4.72 21.30 1.18
CA VAL A 137 3.33 20.87 1.00
C VAL A 137 3.15 19.45 0.44
N ASN A 138 4.13 18.95 -0.32
CA ASN A 138 4.14 17.59 -0.85
C ASN A 138 4.23 16.50 0.24
N ASN A 139 4.53 16.88 1.49
CA ASN A 139 4.51 15.99 2.64
C ASN A 139 3.21 16.02 3.43
N SER A 140 2.23 16.84 3.02
CA SER A 140 0.89 16.81 3.61
C SER A 140 0.13 15.56 3.17
N TYR A 141 -0.89 15.18 3.93
CA TYR A 141 -1.79 14.12 3.55
C TYR A 141 -2.52 14.49 2.24
N ASP A 142 -3.17 15.65 2.20
CA ASP A 142 -4.04 16.01 1.09
C ASP A 142 -3.32 16.43 -0.20
N LEU A 143 -2.13 17.01 -0.10
CA LEU A 143 -1.46 17.63 -1.26
C LEU A 143 -0.17 16.90 -1.67
N ALA A 144 0.12 15.74 -1.08
CA ALA A 144 1.14 14.84 -1.61
C ALA A 144 0.86 14.51 -3.09
N PRO A 145 1.90 14.29 -3.93
CA PRO A 145 1.72 13.94 -5.35
C PRO A 145 0.72 12.79 -5.58
N ARG A 146 0.92 11.65 -4.91
CA ARG A 146 0.01 10.49 -4.99
C ARG A 146 -1.43 10.82 -4.54
N ALA A 147 -1.59 11.65 -3.51
CA ALA A 147 -2.92 12.11 -3.07
C ALA A 147 -3.62 12.94 -4.16
N ARG A 148 -2.86 13.80 -4.86
CA ARG A 148 -3.39 14.62 -5.95
C ARG A 148 -3.69 13.79 -7.20
N ILE A 149 -2.87 12.79 -7.53
CA ILE A 149 -3.13 11.83 -8.62
C ILE A 149 -4.41 11.05 -8.34
N PHE A 150 -4.54 10.40 -7.18
CA PHE A 150 -5.76 9.68 -6.83
C PHE A 150 -6.99 10.59 -6.80
N ARG A 151 -6.88 11.82 -6.28
CA ARG A 151 -7.99 12.79 -6.30
C ARG A 151 -8.43 13.14 -7.71
N ARG A 152 -7.50 13.24 -8.67
CA ARG A 152 -7.79 13.53 -10.08
C ARG A 152 -8.42 12.32 -10.79
N ASP A 153 -7.91 11.11 -10.52
CA ASP A 153 -8.09 9.97 -11.43
C ASP A 153 -8.93 8.83 -10.87
N ALA A 154 -8.99 8.62 -9.54
CA ALA A 154 -9.58 7.40 -8.95
C ALA A 154 -11.07 7.22 -9.30
N ASN A 155 -11.82 8.32 -9.42
CA ASN A 155 -13.25 8.26 -9.79
C ASN A 155 -13.49 8.02 -11.30
N ASN A 156 -12.44 7.99 -12.12
CA ASN A 156 -12.52 7.63 -13.54
C ASN A 156 -12.15 6.16 -13.79
N VAL A 157 -11.86 5.39 -12.74
CA VAL A 157 -11.58 3.96 -12.81
C VAL A 157 -12.91 3.20 -12.79
N LEU A 158 -13.33 2.68 -13.95
CA LEU A 158 -14.64 2.05 -14.13
C LEU A 158 -14.56 0.56 -14.43
N THR A 159 -13.39 0.09 -14.86
CA THR A 159 -13.12 -1.31 -15.20
C THR A 159 -11.95 -1.87 -14.39
N PHE A 160 -11.86 -3.20 -14.33
CA PHE A 160 -10.76 -3.87 -13.64
C PHE A 160 -9.40 -3.63 -14.33
N GLU A 161 -9.38 -3.47 -15.65
CA GLU A 161 -8.17 -3.10 -16.40
C GLU A 161 -7.71 -1.67 -16.07
N GLU A 162 -8.63 -0.71 -15.98
CA GLU A 162 -8.31 0.65 -15.54
C GLU A 162 -7.83 0.67 -14.08
N TYR A 163 -8.36 -0.21 -13.22
CA TYR A 163 -7.89 -0.37 -11.85
C TYR A 163 -6.45 -0.89 -11.81
N LYS A 164 -6.11 -1.88 -12.64
CA LYS A 164 -4.73 -2.34 -12.79
C LYS A 164 -3.83 -1.22 -13.33
N SER A 165 -4.30 -0.46 -14.31
CA SER A 165 -3.53 0.63 -14.92
C SER A 165 -3.21 1.76 -13.92
N ILE A 166 -4.18 2.20 -13.09
CA ILE A 166 -3.89 3.25 -12.09
C ILE A 166 -2.88 2.78 -11.03
N LEU A 167 -2.88 1.50 -10.65
CA LEU A 167 -1.89 0.95 -9.71
C LEU A 167 -0.48 0.95 -10.30
N ARG A 168 -0.35 0.90 -11.63
CA ARG A 168 0.91 0.92 -12.39
C ARG A 168 1.29 2.31 -12.91
N TYR A 169 0.49 3.32 -12.59
CA TYR A 169 0.64 4.65 -13.15
C TYR A 169 1.97 5.31 -12.76
N ASN A 170 2.72 5.70 -13.79
CA ASN A 170 3.87 6.59 -13.70
C ASN A 170 4.08 7.26 -15.05
N ASN A 171 3.84 8.56 -15.12
CA ASN A 171 3.93 9.34 -16.34
C ASN A 171 4.76 10.60 -16.10
N TYR A 172 5.87 10.45 -15.37
CA TYR A 172 6.54 11.57 -14.69
C TYR A 172 7.06 12.66 -15.63
N GLN A 173 7.31 12.29 -16.88
CA GLN A 173 7.78 13.18 -17.93
C GLN A 173 6.68 14.12 -18.45
N VAL A 174 5.40 13.77 -18.23
CA VAL A 174 4.23 14.48 -18.78
C VAL A 174 3.29 14.96 -17.70
N ASP A 175 3.10 14.21 -16.61
CA ASP A 175 2.18 14.58 -15.53
C ASP A 175 2.75 15.75 -14.70
N PRO A 176 2.09 16.93 -14.70
CA PRO A 176 2.55 18.08 -13.93
C PRO A 176 2.51 17.87 -12.41
N ILE A 177 1.75 16.90 -11.89
CA ILE A 177 1.73 16.56 -10.46
C ILE A 177 3.04 15.88 -10.05
N GLU A 178 3.60 15.08 -10.94
CA GLU A 178 4.82 14.29 -10.74
C GLU A 178 6.07 15.14 -10.96
N ASN A 179 5.96 16.25 -11.70
CA ASN A 179 6.97 17.31 -11.80
C ASN A 179 8.36 16.75 -12.19
N ASP A 180 8.40 15.94 -13.25
CA ASP A 180 9.63 15.33 -13.77
C ASP A 180 10.37 14.44 -12.74
N SER A 181 9.67 13.99 -11.70
CA SER A 181 10.16 13.07 -10.68
C SER A 181 9.49 11.71 -10.81
N PRO A 182 10.21 10.65 -11.23
CA PRO A 182 9.66 9.30 -11.33
C PRO A 182 9.30 8.69 -9.96
N MET A 183 9.65 9.37 -8.86
CA MET A 183 9.32 8.99 -7.49
C MET A 183 7.96 9.50 -7.02
N TRP A 184 7.35 10.46 -7.72
CA TRP A 184 6.12 11.11 -7.29
C TRP A 184 4.84 10.45 -7.83
N ALA A 185 5.01 9.44 -8.68
CA ALA A 185 3.96 8.61 -9.25
C ALA A 185 3.33 7.63 -8.26
N ILE A 186 2.24 6.96 -8.69
CA ILE A 186 1.64 5.85 -7.93
C ILE A 186 2.62 4.67 -7.86
N CYS A 187 3.13 4.24 -9.01
CA CYS A 187 4.15 3.19 -9.11
C CYS A 187 5.52 3.81 -9.40
N SER A 188 6.22 4.22 -8.34
CA SER A 188 7.49 4.94 -8.42
C SER A 188 8.63 4.16 -9.10
N ARG A 189 9.53 4.90 -9.77
CA ARG A 189 10.70 4.38 -10.52
C ARG A 189 11.99 5.12 -10.14
N GLY A 190 12.57 4.80 -9.00
CA GLY A 190 13.80 5.44 -8.51
C GLY A 190 15.04 5.19 -9.36
N ASP A 191 15.01 4.13 -10.16
CA ASP A 191 16.06 3.79 -11.12
C ASP A 191 16.10 4.77 -12.31
N LEU A 192 15.01 5.49 -12.55
CA LEU A 192 14.91 6.51 -13.61
C LEU A 192 15.20 7.93 -13.13
N LEU A 193 15.64 8.12 -11.87
CA LEU A 193 16.04 9.44 -11.38
C LEU A 193 17.26 9.96 -12.15
N LYS A 194 17.23 11.25 -12.54
CA LYS A 194 18.36 11.90 -13.24
C LYS A 194 19.62 11.97 -12.38
N GLU A 195 19.44 12.16 -11.08
CA GLU A 195 20.51 12.21 -10.09
C GLU A 195 20.18 11.24 -8.96
N GLY A 196 21.18 10.46 -8.52
CA GLY A 196 20.98 9.50 -7.43
C GLY A 196 20.08 8.32 -7.79
N ALA A 197 20.08 7.90 -9.05
CA ALA A 197 19.39 6.69 -9.49
C ALA A 197 19.73 5.50 -8.56
N SER A 198 18.72 4.74 -8.19
CA SER A 198 18.88 3.54 -7.36
C SER A 198 17.80 2.52 -7.73
N PRO A 199 18.05 1.21 -7.59
CA PRO A 199 17.07 0.17 -7.89
C PRO A 199 16.02 0.09 -6.77
N PHE A 200 15.21 1.14 -6.65
CA PHE A 200 14.20 1.35 -5.62
C PHE A 200 12.92 1.90 -6.25
N GLY A 201 11.77 1.52 -5.70
CA GLY A 201 10.47 2.00 -6.15
C GLY A 201 9.40 0.94 -6.00
N CYS A 202 8.31 1.14 -6.74
CA CYS A 202 7.25 0.15 -6.90
C CYS A 202 7.79 -1.05 -7.68
N TYR A 203 7.61 -2.27 -7.16
CA TYR A 203 8.11 -3.50 -7.77
C TYR A 203 7.04 -4.59 -7.91
N ASP A 204 5.78 -4.30 -7.62
CA ASP A 204 4.67 -5.21 -7.89
C ASP A 204 3.35 -4.42 -7.99
N SER A 205 2.28 -5.12 -8.33
CA SER A 205 0.92 -4.70 -7.98
C SER A 205 0.03 -5.94 -7.80
N LYS A 206 -0.90 -5.87 -6.85
CA LYS A 206 -1.90 -6.91 -6.58
C LYS A 206 -3.29 -6.28 -6.69
N ALA A 207 -4.16 -6.86 -7.49
CA ALA A 207 -5.48 -6.34 -7.77
C ALA A 207 -6.53 -7.44 -7.59
N SER A 208 -7.63 -7.13 -6.92
CA SER A 208 -8.75 -8.05 -6.79
C SER A 208 -10.06 -7.27 -6.80
N ASN A 209 -11.13 -7.93 -7.24
CA ASN A 209 -12.49 -7.40 -7.22
C ASN A 209 -13.38 -8.30 -6.35
N TYR A 210 -14.63 -7.89 -6.12
CA TYR A 210 -15.54 -8.65 -5.26
C TYR A 210 -15.64 -10.15 -5.62
N SER A 211 -15.79 -10.48 -6.91
CA SER A 211 -15.91 -11.87 -7.32
C SER A 211 -14.61 -12.65 -7.10
N MET A 212 -13.45 -12.03 -7.32
CA MET A 212 -12.15 -12.67 -7.09
C MET A 212 -11.89 -12.88 -5.60
N ILE A 213 -12.22 -11.90 -4.75
CA ILE A 213 -12.10 -12.01 -3.29
C ILE A 213 -12.88 -13.21 -2.77
N LEU A 214 -14.14 -13.39 -3.21
CA LEU A 214 -14.96 -14.54 -2.82
C LEU A 214 -14.39 -15.88 -3.27
N ASN A 215 -13.54 -15.89 -4.30
CA ASN A 215 -12.84 -17.07 -4.80
C ASN A 215 -11.40 -17.18 -4.29
N MET A 216 -10.97 -16.33 -3.35
CA MET A 216 -9.58 -16.20 -2.90
C MET A 216 -8.61 -16.05 -4.08
N GLN A 217 -8.87 -15.06 -4.94
CA GLN A 217 -8.08 -14.75 -6.13
C GLN A 217 -7.64 -13.28 -6.15
N ALA A 218 -6.53 -13.02 -6.82
CA ALA A 218 -6.03 -11.69 -7.13
C ALA A 218 -5.19 -11.79 -8.40
N GLU A 219 -5.31 -10.81 -9.30
CA GLU A 219 -4.34 -10.66 -10.37
C GLU A 219 -3.11 -9.95 -9.81
N ILE A 220 -1.93 -10.44 -10.18
CA ILE A 220 -0.64 -9.93 -9.69
C ILE A 220 0.30 -9.67 -10.86
N ILE A 221 1.15 -8.67 -10.71
CA ILE A 221 2.29 -8.41 -11.59
C ILE A 221 3.53 -8.20 -10.72
N ASN A 222 4.63 -8.81 -11.11
CA ASN A 222 5.92 -8.68 -10.43
C ASN A 222 6.87 -7.85 -11.31
N GLY A 223 7.49 -6.83 -10.75
CA GLY A 223 8.44 -5.93 -11.38
C GLY A 223 7.99 -4.47 -11.40
N PRO A 224 8.92 -3.53 -11.61
CA PRO A 224 8.61 -2.11 -11.77
C PRO A 224 7.69 -1.84 -12.96
N THR A 225 6.91 -0.75 -12.91
CA THR A 225 6.01 -0.38 -14.03
C THR A 225 6.79 -0.14 -15.31
N TYR A 226 6.30 -0.73 -16.39
CA TYR A 226 6.84 -0.60 -17.74
C TYR A 226 5.75 -0.22 -18.75
N ASP A 227 4.57 0.23 -18.27
CA ASP A 227 3.41 0.53 -19.11
C ASP A 227 3.75 1.64 -20.13
N ASP A 228 4.18 2.82 -19.63
CA ASP A 228 4.63 3.96 -20.43
C ASP A 228 6.15 4.22 -20.27
N LEU A 229 6.88 3.30 -19.65
CA LEU A 229 8.28 3.44 -19.25
C LEU A 229 9.12 2.25 -19.74
N PRO A 230 10.44 2.41 -19.92
CA PRO A 230 11.30 1.28 -20.24
C PRO A 230 11.24 0.22 -19.12
N PRO A 231 11.19 -1.08 -19.44
CA PRO A 231 11.31 -2.14 -18.44
C PRO A 231 12.60 -1.98 -17.63
N PHE A 232 12.54 -2.34 -16.36
CA PHE A 232 13.72 -2.34 -15.49
C PHE A 232 14.65 -3.49 -15.85
N ASP A 233 15.96 -3.22 -15.89
CA ASP A 233 16.99 -4.20 -16.24
C ASP A 233 18.11 -4.22 -15.17
N TRP A 234 18.33 -5.38 -14.55
CA TRP A 234 19.38 -5.59 -13.55
C TRP A 234 20.80 -5.51 -14.13
N SER A 235 20.97 -5.58 -15.45
CA SER A 235 22.29 -5.40 -16.08
C SER A 235 22.84 -3.98 -15.90
N ASP A 236 21.98 -3.00 -15.64
CA ASP A 236 22.36 -1.63 -15.25
C ASP A 236 22.86 -1.56 -13.79
N TRP A 237 22.65 -2.62 -12.98
CA TRP A 237 22.94 -2.68 -11.55
C TRP A 237 23.80 -3.89 -11.16
N PRO A 238 24.96 -4.14 -11.81
CA PRO A 238 25.70 -5.40 -11.70
C PRO A 238 26.32 -5.65 -10.32
N THR A 239 26.43 -4.63 -9.47
CA THR A 239 27.03 -4.71 -8.13
C THR A 239 26.01 -5.02 -7.03
N ILE A 240 24.71 -4.95 -7.33
CA ILE A 240 23.64 -5.20 -6.36
C ILE A 240 23.30 -6.70 -6.41
N PRO A 241 23.33 -7.44 -5.29
CA PRO A 241 22.94 -8.85 -5.29
C PRO A 241 21.46 -9.06 -5.65
N HIS A 242 21.19 -9.87 -6.66
CA HIS A 242 19.83 -10.18 -7.15
C HIS A 242 19.71 -11.65 -7.61
N ALA A 243 20.38 -12.56 -6.90
CA ALA A 243 20.40 -13.98 -7.27
C ALA A 243 18.99 -14.58 -7.33
N GLY A 244 18.70 -15.32 -8.41
CA GLY A 244 17.39 -15.94 -8.63
C GLY A 244 16.34 -15.03 -9.26
N ILE A 245 16.67 -13.78 -9.56
CA ILE A 245 15.80 -12.81 -10.26
C ILE A 245 16.22 -12.72 -11.73
N ASN A 246 15.25 -12.65 -12.65
CA ASN A 246 15.54 -12.45 -14.07
C ASN A 246 16.17 -11.07 -14.31
N THR A 247 17.09 -10.99 -15.28
CA THR A 247 17.79 -9.75 -15.61
C THR A 247 16.82 -8.65 -16.07
N LEU A 248 15.96 -8.94 -17.05
CA LEU A 248 14.92 -8.03 -17.52
C LEU A 248 13.60 -8.28 -16.77
N MET A 249 13.09 -7.26 -16.07
CA MET A 249 11.86 -7.32 -15.29
C MET A 249 10.67 -6.85 -16.12
N GLN A 250 10.17 -7.74 -16.99
CA GLN A 250 9.03 -7.48 -17.87
C GLN A 250 8.04 -8.65 -17.85
N TYR A 251 7.20 -8.69 -16.82
CA TYR A 251 6.22 -9.76 -16.63
C TYR A 251 4.79 -9.27 -16.85
N PRO A 252 3.92 -10.06 -17.49
CA PRO A 252 2.51 -9.72 -17.59
C PRO A 252 1.81 -9.86 -16.23
N TRP A 253 0.61 -9.30 -16.14
CA TRP A 253 -0.34 -9.67 -15.10
C TRP A 253 -0.70 -11.17 -15.22
N ILE A 254 -0.81 -11.84 -14.08
CA ILE A 254 -1.26 -13.23 -13.96
C ILE A 254 -2.33 -13.33 -12.87
N LEU A 255 -3.24 -14.29 -13.01
CA LEU A 255 -4.23 -14.64 -11.98
C LEU A 255 -3.64 -15.56 -10.90
#